data_AF-A0A7X8U683-F1
#
_entry.id   AF-A0A7X8U683-F1
#
_cell.length_a   1.000
_cell.length_b   1.000
_cell.length_c   1.000
_cell.angle_alpha   90.00
_cell.angle_beta   90.00
_cell.angle_gamma   90.00
#
_symmetry.space_group_name_H-M   'P 1'
#
loop_
_entity.id
_entity.type
_entity.pdbx_description
1 polymer ?
#
loop_
_entity_poly.entity_id
_entity_poly.type
_entity_poly.pdbx_seq_one_letter_code
_entity_poly.pdbx_strand_id
1 'polypeptide(L)'
;MVPLIFIIIVVTALSLLIYWVVASNNTTEHIKPKTDRFHYELAPELSTYGESELYVPQNTIKFSGNDAKNMLAYWNLSQTKFEQESRHNKIMPDTERIVLRLYEVNEWRTYYDIKVKSLSGRCRFELRPGNYYYLELGISSRDKFISLLTSNPIKFPHPATS
;
A
#
# COMPACT_ATOMS: atom_id res chain seq x y z
N MET A 1 11.80 52.56 10.44
CA MET A 1 12.03 51.43 9.50
C MET A 1 12.14 50.06 10.18
N VAL A 2 12.30 49.98 11.51
CA VAL A 2 12.39 48.72 12.28
C VAL A 2 11.11 47.85 12.30
N PRO A 3 9.87 48.39 12.36
CA PRO A 3 8.69 47.52 12.54
C PRO A 3 8.33 46.72 11.27
N LEU A 4 8.64 47.27 10.09
CA LEU A 4 8.33 46.63 8.81
C LEU A 4 9.25 45.42 8.55
N ILE A 5 10.51 45.52 8.96
CA ILE A 5 11.47 44.41 8.90
C ILE A 5 11.04 43.27 9.82
N PHE A 6 10.56 43.58 11.03
CA PHE A 6 10.08 42.56 11.96
C PHE A 6 8.86 41.79 11.40
N ILE A 7 7.91 42.49 10.78
CA ILE A 7 6.74 41.87 10.15
C ILE A 7 7.19 40.94 9.00
N ILE A 8 8.12 41.39 8.15
CA ILE A 8 8.63 40.56 7.05
C ILE A 8 9.31 39.29 7.58
N ILE A 9 10.12 39.40 8.64
CA ILE A 9 10.80 38.24 9.25
C ILE A 9 9.77 37.23 9.78
N VAL A 10 8.75 37.70 10.51
CA VAL A 10 7.72 36.84 11.09
C VAL A 10 6.91 36.13 10.00
N VAL A 11 6.52 36.85 8.94
CA VAL A 11 5.78 36.27 7.81
C VAL A 11 6.62 35.22 7.10
N THR A 12 7.89 35.50 6.86
CA THR A 12 8.80 34.56 6.19
C THR A 12 9.00 33.29 7.01
N ALA A 13 9.21 33.43 8.32
CA ALA A 13 9.36 32.29 9.24
C ALA A 13 8.08 31.44 9.28
N LEU A 14 6.90 32.07 9.32
CA LEU A 14 5.62 31.37 9.31
C LEU A 14 5.41 30.59 8.02
N SER A 15 5.68 31.21 6.86
CA SER A 15 5.57 30.55 5.55
C SER A 15 6.51 29.34 5.44
N LEU A 16 7.72 29.44 5.99
CA LEU A 16 8.71 28.35 5.97
C LEU A 16 8.25 27.16 6.83
N LEU A 17 7.63 27.42 7.97
CA LEU A 17 7.08 26.40 8.86
C LEU A 17 5.89 25.69 8.21
N ILE A 18 4.96 26.44 7.60
CA ILE A 18 3.83 25.88 6.85
C ILE A 18 4.34 25.03 5.69
N TYR A 19 5.30 25.53 4.92
CA TYR A 19 5.92 24.78 3.82
C TYR A 19 6.54 23.48 4.32
N TRP A 20 7.25 23.51 5.45
CA TRP A 20 7.86 22.32 6.02
C TRP A 20 6.83 21.27 6.46
N VAL A 21 5.74 21.68 7.11
CA VAL A 21 4.65 20.78 7.53
C VAL A 21 3.94 20.16 6.32
N VAL A 22 3.67 20.94 5.28
CA VAL A 22 3.06 20.43 4.03
C VAL A 22 4.02 19.47 3.32
N ALA A 23 5.31 19.80 3.27
CA ALA A 23 6.33 18.93 2.71
C ALA A 23 6.50 17.63 3.51
N SER A 24 6.41 17.66 4.84
CA SER A 24 6.52 16.46 5.68
C SER A 24 5.31 15.54 5.56
N ASN A 25 4.11 16.10 5.37
CA ASN A 25 2.89 15.28 5.20
C ASN A 25 2.86 14.49 3.89
N ASN A 26 3.64 14.90 2.88
CA ASN A 26 3.81 14.10 1.66
C ASN A 26 4.71 12.88 1.86
N THR A 27 5.41 12.78 2.99
CA THR A 27 6.15 11.58 3.41
C THR A 27 5.22 10.68 4.21
N THR A 28 4.14 10.20 3.58
CA THR A 28 3.43 9.03 4.10
C THR A 28 4.20 7.77 3.74
N GLU A 29 5.39 7.63 4.28
CA GLU A 29 6.09 6.35 4.39
C GLU A 29 6.68 6.25 5.78
N HIS A 30 5.86 5.90 6.77
CA HIS A 30 6.37 5.41 8.04
C HIS A 30 5.38 4.46 8.70
N ILE A 31 5.63 3.15 8.52
CA ILE A 31 5.72 2.23 9.66
C ILE A 31 6.90 1.29 9.37
N LYS A 32 8.07 1.59 9.96
CA LYS A 32 9.03 0.53 10.31
C LYS A 32 8.76 0.18 11.77
N PRO A 33 8.22 -1.00 12.10
CA PRO A 33 8.46 -1.55 13.41
C PRO A 33 9.92 -2.00 13.43
N LYS A 34 10.73 -1.31 14.23
CA LYS A 34 12.03 -1.82 14.68
C LYS A 34 11.74 -3.13 15.42
N THR A 35 12.20 -4.25 14.89
CA THR A 35 12.22 -5.53 15.60
C THR A 35 13.20 -5.42 16.76
N ASP A 36 12.70 -4.96 17.90
CA ASP A 36 13.34 -5.17 19.19
C ASP A 36 12.37 -5.98 20.05
N ARG A 37 12.91 -7.02 20.68
CA ARG A 37 12.17 -8.01 21.46
C ARG A 37 11.39 -7.33 22.58
N PHE A 38 10.11 -7.07 22.36
CA PHE A 38 9.19 -6.79 23.44
C PHE A 38 8.38 -8.05 23.72
N HIS A 39 8.65 -8.65 24.89
CA HIS A 39 7.76 -9.62 25.51
C HIS A 39 6.57 -8.83 26.08
N TYR A 40 5.51 -8.69 25.29
CA TYR A 40 4.23 -8.20 25.79
C TYR A 40 3.41 -9.40 26.27
N GLU A 41 3.15 -9.47 27.58
CA GLU A 41 2.06 -10.29 28.10
C GLU A 41 0.74 -9.55 27.76
N LEU A 42 0.18 -9.83 26.59
CA LEU A 42 -1.12 -9.29 26.19
C LEU A 42 -2.22 -9.99 26.99
N ALA A 43 -3.10 -9.19 27.60
CA ALA A 43 -4.31 -9.68 28.25
C ALA A 43 -5.13 -10.53 27.25
N PRO A 44 -5.55 -11.76 27.61
CA PRO A 44 -6.19 -12.71 26.70
C PRO A 44 -7.51 -12.20 26.08
N GLU A 45 -8.10 -11.16 26.65
CA GLU A 45 -9.34 -10.55 26.18
C GLU A 45 -9.14 -9.64 24.93
N LEU A 46 -7.92 -9.12 24.70
CA LEU A 46 -7.62 -8.18 23.61
C LEU A 46 -7.03 -8.85 22.35
N SER A 47 -6.54 -10.09 22.46
CA SER A 47 -6.03 -10.86 21.31
C SER A 47 -7.13 -11.46 20.43
N THR A 48 -8.37 -11.54 20.94
CA THR A 48 -9.50 -12.15 20.24
C THR A 48 -10.10 -11.25 19.14
N TYR A 49 -9.84 -9.94 19.17
CA TYR A 49 -10.59 -8.97 18.36
C TYR A 49 -9.82 -8.20 17.26
N GLY A 50 -8.56 -8.51 16.96
CA GLY A 50 -7.84 -7.70 15.96
C GLY A 50 -6.65 -8.27 15.20
N GLU A 51 -6.07 -9.41 15.60
CA GLU A 51 -4.79 -9.85 15.01
C GLU A 51 -4.88 -11.05 14.04
N SER A 52 -5.99 -11.78 14.02
CA SER A 52 -6.11 -12.99 13.21
C SER A 52 -6.27 -12.73 11.70
N GLU A 53 -6.67 -11.53 11.29
CA GLU A 53 -6.85 -11.19 9.86
C GLU A 53 -5.65 -10.45 9.22
N LEU A 54 -4.69 -9.97 10.03
CA LEU A 54 -3.59 -9.13 9.53
C LEU A 54 -2.30 -9.90 9.21
N TYR A 55 -2.21 -11.19 9.56
CA TYR A 55 -1.07 -12.00 9.14
C TYR A 55 -1.22 -12.41 7.66
N VAL A 56 -0.42 -11.77 6.81
CA VAL A 56 -0.22 -12.20 5.42
C VAL A 56 0.99 -13.13 5.40
N PRO A 57 0.79 -14.42 5.08
CA PRO A 57 1.89 -15.35 4.94
C PRO A 57 2.91 -14.84 3.92
N GLN A 58 4.17 -15.26 4.06
CA GLN A 58 5.20 -14.87 3.12
C GLN A 58 4.85 -15.32 1.69
N ASN A 59 5.21 -14.52 0.70
CA ASN A 59 4.87 -14.71 -0.72
C ASN A 59 3.37 -14.83 -0.96
N THR A 60 2.58 -14.00 -0.28
CA THR A 60 1.12 -13.98 -0.44
C THR A 60 0.65 -12.54 -0.64
N ILE A 61 -0.40 -12.40 -1.44
CA ILE A 61 -1.21 -11.20 -1.52
C ILE A 61 -2.63 -11.58 -1.11
N LYS A 62 -3.18 -10.82 -0.16
CA LYS A 62 -4.58 -10.90 0.25
C LYS A 62 -5.29 -9.67 -0.22
N PHE A 63 -6.48 -9.88 -0.76
CA PHE A 63 -7.43 -8.82 -1.03
C PHE A 63 -8.66 -9.17 -0.20
N SER A 64 -9.24 -8.19 0.47
CA SER A 64 -10.44 -8.39 1.30
C SER A 64 -11.15 -7.08 1.50
N GLY A 65 -12.46 -7.13 1.76
CA GLY A 65 -13.22 -5.96 2.18
C GLY A 65 -14.31 -6.40 3.13
N ASN A 66 -14.43 -5.70 4.25
CA ASN A 66 -15.45 -5.96 5.25
C ASN A 66 -16.75 -5.17 4.94
N ASP A 67 -16.60 -3.98 4.34
CA ASP A 67 -17.71 -3.07 4.07
C ASP A 67 -17.81 -2.72 2.58
N ALA A 68 -19.02 -2.42 2.12
CA ALA A 68 -19.37 -2.02 0.74
C ALA A 68 -18.72 -0.70 0.25
N LYS A 69 -17.71 -0.19 0.95
CA LYS A 69 -16.99 1.05 0.61
C LYS A 69 -15.45 0.91 0.61
N ASN A 70 -14.89 -0.01 1.39
CA ASN A 70 -13.44 -0.07 1.62
C ASN A 70 -12.91 -1.48 1.33
N MET A 71 -12.13 -1.61 0.26
CA MET A 71 -11.36 -2.81 0.00
C MET A 71 -9.91 -2.59 0.43
N LEU A 72 -9.31 -3.60 1.05
CA LEU A 72 -7.96 -3.60 1.56
C LEU A 72 -7.15 -4.68 0.86
N ALA A 73 -6.00 -4.28 0.35
CA ALA A 73 -4.98 -5.19 -0.14
C ALA A 73 -3.86 -5.26 0.90
N TYR A 74 -3.34 -6.46 1.10
CA TYR A 74 -2.14 -6.70 1.89
C TYR A 74 -1.22 -7.61 1.11
N TRP A 75 0.08 -7.32 1.11
CA TRP A 75 1.05 -8.17 0.45
C TRP A 75 2.29 -8.36 1.30
N ASN A 76 2.92 -9.50 1.11
CA ASN A 76 4.19 -9.85 1.73
C ASN A 76 4.98 -10.71 0.74
N LEU A 77 5.99 -10.13 0.11
CA LEU A 77 6.89 -10.79 -0.83
C LEU A 77 8.25 -10.96 -0.17
N SER A 78 8.83 -12.15 -0.23
CA SER A 78 10.19 -12.35 0.29
C SER A 78 11.23 -11.70 -0.61
N GLN A 79 12.29 -11.15 0.01
CA GLN A 79 13.45 -10.65 -0.71
C GLN A 79 14.04 -11.73 -1.64
N THR A 80 14.12 -12.98 -1.16
CA THR A 80 14.65 -14.11 -1.92
C THR A 80 13.86 -14.36 -3.20
N LYS A 81 12.51 -14.39 -3.12
CA LYS A 81 11.66 -14.59 -4.29
C LYS A 81 11.77 -13.41 -5.25
N PHE A 82 11.77 -12.18 -4.72
CA PHE A 82 11.94 -10.98 -5.52
C PHE A 82 13.25 -10.98 -6.33
N GLU A 83 14.37 -11.30 -5.68
CA GLU A 83 15.67 -11.38 -6.35
C GLU A 83 15.75 -12.53 -7.36
N GLN A 84 15.22 -13.71 -7.00
CA GLN A 84 15.20 -14.88 -7.88
C GLN A 84 14.41 -14.59 -9.17
N GLU A 85 13.21 -14.02 -9.04
CA GLU A 85 12.36 -13.66 -10.17
C GLU A 85 12.96 -12.52 -10.99
N SER A 86 13.59 -11.54 -10.34
CA SER A 86 14.31 -10.46 -11.03
C SER A 86 15.46 -11.03 -11.89
N ARG A 87 16.27 -11.94 -11.33
CA ARG A 87 17.36 -12.60 -12.06
C ARG A 87 16.86 -13.47 -13.20
N HIS A 88 15.79 -14.25 -12.98
CA HIS A 88 15.17 -15.09 -14.00
C HIS A 88 14.71 -14.25 -15.20
N ASN A 89 14.15 -13.08 -14.94
CA ASN A 89 13.67 -12.15 -15.97
C ASN A 89 14.76 -11.19 -16.49
N LYS A 90 16.03 -11.34 -16.08
CA LYS A 90 17.17 -10.47 -16.45
C LYS A 90 16.93 -8.99 -16.11
N ILE A 91 16.26 -8.73 -15.00
CA ILE A 91 15.99 -7.39 -14.47
C ILE A 91 16.81 -7.17 -13.21
N MET A 92 17.34 -5.96 -13.04
CA MET A 92 18.00 -5.58 -11.81
C MET A 92 16.95 -5.44 -10.69
N PRO A 93 17.10 -6.14 -9.55
CA PRO A 93 16.16 -6.05 -8.45
C PRO A 93 16.14 -4.61 -7.91
N ASP A 94 15.00 -3.97 -8.06
CA ASP A 94 14.78 -2.55 -7.73
C ASP A 94 13.37 -2.40 -7.18
N THR A 95 13.26 -2.08 -5.89
CA THR A 95 11.98 -1.97 -5.20
C THR A 95 11.11 -0.85 -5.76
N GLU A 96 11.70 0.20 -6.34
CA GLU A 96 10.97 1.31 -6.98
C GLU A 96 10.10 0.86 -8.17
N ARG A 97 10.39 -0.33 -8.70
CA ARG A 97 9.67 -0.93 -9.83
C ARG A 97 8.52 -1.84 -9.40
N ILE A 98 8.32 -2.02 -8.10
CA ILE A 98 7.23 -2.85 -7.58
C ILE A 98 5.92 -2.10 -7.72
N VAL A 99 4.99 -2.75 -8.42
CA VAL A 99 3.67 -2.23 -8.75
C VAL A 99 2.61 -3.23 -8.32
N LEU A 100 1.54 -2.69 -7.77
CA LEU A 100 0.29 -3.39 -7.51
C LEU A 100 -0.67 -3.05 -8.66
N ARG A 101 -1.07 -4.07 -9.42
CA ARG A 101 -1.97 -3.93 -10.57
C ARG A 101 -3.36 -4.44 -10.18
N LEU A 102 -4.36 -3.57 -10.30
CA LEU A 102 -5.76 -3.89 -10.10
C LEU A 102 -6.42 -4.19 -11.43
N TYR A 103 -7.13 -5.30 -11.50
CA TYR A 103 -7.93 -5.69 -12.65
C TYR A 103 -9.41 -5.72 -12.29
N GLU A 104 -10.24 -5.30 -13.24
CA GLU A 104 -11.68 -5.44 -13.20
C GLU A 104 -12.10 -6.55 -14.18
N VAL A 105 -12.63 -7.65 -13.65
CA VAL A 105 -12.85 -8.90 -14.43
C VAL A 105 -13.85 -8.71 -15.58
N ASN A 106 -14.80 -7.78 -15.44
CA ASN A 106 -15.81 -7.52 -16.45
C ASN A 106 -15.28 -6.71 -17.65
N GLU A 107 -14.13 -6.05 -17.50
CA GLU A 107 -13.48 -5.28 -18.55
C GLU A 107 -12.12 -5.94 -18.88
N TRP A 108 -12.09 -6.81 -19.88
CA TRP A 108 -10.94 -7.69 -20.20
C TRP A 108 -9.61 -6.97 -20.54
N ARG A 109 -9.53 -5.64 -20.43
CA ARG A 109 -8.32 -4.85 -20.72
C ARG A 109 -8.10 -3.65 -19.80
N THR A 110 -8.96 -3.40 -18.83
CA THR A 110 -8.81 -2.24 -17.94
C THR A 110 -8.05 -2.67 -16.69
N TYR A 111 -6.85 -2.15 -16.53
CA TYR A 111 -6.06 -2.31 -15.32
C TYR A 111 -5.56 -0.97 -14.82
N TYR A 112 -5.32 -0.90 -13.51
CA TYR A 112 -4.78 0.27 -12.84
C TYR A 112 -3.51 -0.10 -12.09
N ASP A 113 -2.41 0.60 -12.41
CA ASP A 113 -1.10 0.37 -11.81
C ASP A 113 -0.84 1.36 -10.68
N ILE A 114 -0.51 0.82 -9.51
CA ILE A 114 -0.18 1.58 -8.30
C ILE A 114 1.25 1.26 -7.90
N LYS A 115 2.12 2.26 -7.91
CA LYS A 115 3.51 2.09 -7.44
C LYS A 115 3.50 1.95 -5.93
N VAL A 116 3.90 0.79 -5.42
CA VAL A 116 3.92 0.50 -3.97
C VAL A 116 5.31 0.54 -3.38
N LYS A 117 6.36 0.40 -4.21
CA LYS A 117 7.77 0.59 -3.85
C LYS A 117 8.31 -0.26 -2.68
N SER A 118 7.52 -1.22 -2.21
CA SER A 118 7.82 -2.05 -1.05
C SER A 118 7.40 -3.50 -1.30
N LEU A 119 8.20 -4.42 -0.77
CA LEU A 119 7.94 -5.86 -0.81
C LEU A 119 6.82 -6.30 0.14
N SER A 120 6.50 -5.49 1.14
CA SER A 120 5.40 -5.75 2.05
C SER A 120 4.64 -4.46 2.36
N GLY A 121 3.34 -4.58 2.56
CA GLY A 121 2.52 -3.40 2.84
C GLY A 121 1.03 -3.66 2.73
N ARG A 122 0.29 -2.55 2.76
CA ARG A 122 -1.15 -2.52 2.60
C ARG A 122 -1.59 -1.32 1.78
N CYS A 123 -2.70 -1.45 1.08
CA CYS A 123 -3.29 -0.39 0.26
C CYS A 123 -4.82 -0.44 0.36
N ARG A 124 -5.47 0.72 0.42
CA ARG A 124 -6.92 0.84 0.47
C ARG A 124 -7.45 1.29 -0.90
N PHE A 125 -8.53 0.67 -1.34
CA PHE A 125 -9.20 0.94 -2.59
C PHE A 125 -10.65 1.33 -2.37
N GLU A 126 -11.10 2.29 -3.16
CA GLU A 126 -12.50 2.68 -3.31
C GLU A 126 -12.95 2.21 -4.70
N LEU A 127 -13.72 1.13 -4.75
CA LEU A 127 -14.08 0.43 -5.99
C LEU A 127 -15.57 0.58 -6.31
N ARG A 128 -15.95 0.28 -7.56
CA ARG A 128 -17.36 0.32 -7.98
C ARG A 128 -18.08 -0.97 -7.58
N PRO A 129 -19.24 -0.89 -6.90
CA PRO A 129 -20.01 -2.06 -6.47
C PRO A 129 -20.51 -2.88 -7.66
N GLY A 130 -20.64 -4.19 -7.45
CA GLY A 130 -21.18 -5.14 -8.44
C GLY A 130 -20.15 -5.80 -9.36
N ASN A 131 -18.92 -5.31 -9.39
CA ASN A 131 -17.85 -5.86 -10.22
C ASN A 131 -16.95 -6.81 -9.43
N TYR A 132 -16.29 -7.70 -10.17
CA TYR A 132 -15.26 -8.59 -9.63
C TYR A 132 -13.90 -7.96 -9.85
N TYR A 133 -13.06 -8.00 -8.83
CA TYR A 133 -11.72 -7.42 -8.86
C TYR A 133 -10.71 -8.42 -8.34
N TYR A 134 -9.50 -8.38 -8.90
CA TYR A 134 -8.35 -9.08 -8.37
C TYR A 134 -7.10 -8.22 -8.51
N LEU A 135 -6.07 -8.56 -7.74
CA LEU A 135 -4.82 -7.83 -7.69
C LEU A 135 -3.65 -8.72 -8.10
N GLU A 136 -2.67 -8.12 -8.75
CA GLU A 136 -1.37 -8.71 -8.97
C GLU A 136 -0.28 -7.81 -8.40
N LEU A 137 0.62 -8.36 -7.61
CA LEU A 137 1.87 -7.70 -7.25
C LEU A 137 2.94 -8.13 -8.24
N GLY A 138 3.63 -7.18 -8.84
CA GLY A 138 4.63 -7.47 -9.86
C GLY A 138 5.69 -6.42 -10.03
N ILE A 139 6.58 -6.67 -10.98
CA ILE A 139 7.64 -5.74 -11.40
C ILE A 139 7.20 -5.10 -12.70
N SER A 140 7.14 -3.77 -12.71
CA SER A 140 6.97 -2.99 -13.93
C SER A 140 8.34 -2.66 -14.52
N SER A 141 8.61 -3.13 -15.74
CA SER A 141 9.88 -2.90 -16.42
C SER A 141 9.63 -2.57 -17.90
N ARG A 142 9.95 -1.34 -18.28
CA ARG A 142 9.67 -0.79 -19.61
C ARG A 142 8.17 -0.93 -19.93
N ASP A 143 7.82 -1.76 -20.90
CA ASP A 143 6.44 -2.00 -21.35
C ASP A 143 5.86 -3.34 -20.89
N LYS A 144 6.54 -4.01 -19.95
CA LYS A 144 6.13 -5.33 -19.47
C LYS A 144 5.88 -5.30 -17.97
N PHE A 145 4.83 -6.00 -17.59
CA PHE A 145 4.52 -6.32 -16.22
C PHE A 145 4.79 -7.80 -15.98
N ILE A 146 5.57 -8.09 -14.94
CA ILE A 146 5.88 -9.45 -14.52
C ILE A 146 5.16 -9.68 -13.21
N SER A 147 4.09 -10.48 -13.26
CA SER A 147 3.32 -10.87 -12.09
C SER A 147 4.15 -11.79 -11.19
N LEU A 148 4.22 -11.48 -9.90
CA LEU A 148 4.94 -12.26 -8.89
C LEU A 148 3.99 -12.96 -7.93
N LEU A 149 2.88 -12.29 -7.60
CA LEU A 149 1.82 -12.77 -6.71
C LEU A 149 0.47 -12.33 -7.28
N THR A 150 -0.53 -13.20 -7.22
CA THR A 150 -1.90 -12.92 -7.68
C THR A 150 -2.88 -13.22 -6.55
N SER A 151 -3.84 -12.32 -6.31
CA SER A 151 -4.88 -12.51 -5.31
C SER A 151 -6.04 -13.33 -5.87
N ASN A 152 -6.84 -13.90 -4.97
CA ASN A 152 -8.14 -14.42 -5.35
C ASN A 152 -9.06 -13.28 -5.83
N PRO A 153 -9.94 -13.53 -6.80
CA PRO A 153 -10.93 -12.55 -7.24
C PRO A 153 -12.02 -12.40 -6.17
N ILE A 154 -12.50 -11.17 -6.00
CA ILE A 154 -13.51 -10.81 -5.01
C ILE A 154 -14.60 -10.02 -5.70
N LYS A 155 -15.86 -10.40 -5.43
CA LYS A 155 -17.02 -9.63 -5.83
C LYS A 155 -17.20 -8.49 -4.85
N PHE A 156 -17.18 -7.26 -5.32
CA PHE A 156 -17.52 -6.13 -4.47
C PHE A 156 -19.06 -6.06 -4.33
N PRO A 157 -19.62 -6.26 -3.14
CA PRO A 157 -21.07 -6.32 -2.96
C PRO A 157 -21.72 -4.98 -3.28
N HIS A 158 -22.96 -5.03 -3.78
CA HIS A 158 -23.78 -3.81 -3.86
C HIS A 158 -24.07 -3.30 -2.44
N PRO A 159 -24.01 -1.98 -2.20
CA PRO A 159 -24.59 -1.43 -0.99
C PRO A 159 -26.07 -1.82 -1.00
N ALA A 160 -26.51 -2.55 0.02
CA ALA A 160 -27.92 -2.84 0.20
C ALA A 160 -28.67 -1.50 0.27
N THR A 161 -29.50 -1.22 -0.73
CA THR A 161 -30.47 -0.14 -0.65
C THR A 161 -31.48 -0.54 0.43
N SER A 162 -31.32 0.01 1.62
CA SER A 162 -32.33 0.02 2.68
C SER A 162 -33.42 1.04 2.38
#